data_AF-F8UHD4-F1
#
_entry.id   AF-F8UHD4-F1
#
_cell.length_a   1.000
_cell.length_b   1.000
_cell.length_c   1.000
_cell.angle_alpha   90.00
_cell.angle_beta   90.00
_cell.angle_gamma   90.00
#
_symmetry.space_group_name_H-M   'P 1'
#
loop_
_entity.id
_entity.type
_entity.pdbx_description
1 polymer ?
#
loop_
_entity_poly.entity_id
_entity_poly.type
_entity_poly.pdbx_seq_one_letter_code
_entity_poly.pdbx_strand_id
1 'polypeptide(L)'
;NEDLLQRLADETLHVATIVLVFRRIPPAVLADLGRLSKERRRAFLLLDEVILAYLAAQRGSRLAAWFSVALPFTHSEPYDATGGYVPPEMFYGREAELQSVQDRRGCFFIYGGRQLGKTALLRRAVKTFHDPAANRFAAWIDLLGQGIGERRRVSELWVCIAEKLREVGVTGEGIITPSASKPGSIDTLIAGIRSFVGPEHGRSILLMLDEADRFFEQDRRDGSNFTETRRLKELVDSTERRFKVVFAGLHN
;
A
#
# COMPACT_ATOMS: atom_id res chain seq x y z
N ASN A 1 35.11 -9.25 -4.62
CA ASN A 1 34.04 -9.28 -3.60
C ASN A 1 33.11 -8.09 -3.71
N GLU A 2 33.61 -6.85 -3.84
CA GLU A 2 32.73 -5.68 -4.05
C GLU A 2 31.91 -5.74 -5.34
N ASP A 3 32.42 -6.34 -6.42
CA ASP A 3 31.72 -6.45 -7.72
C ASP A 3 30.34 -7.15 -7.61
N LEU A 4 30.19 -8.20 -6.79
CA LEU A 4 28.88 -8.87 -6.60
C LEU A 4 27.87 -7.98 -5.86
N LEU A 5 28.31 -7.25 -4.85
CA LEU A 5 27.44 -6.32 -4.11
C LEU A 5 27.21 -5.00 -4.86
N GLN A 6 28.12 -4.59 -5.75
CA GLN A 6 27.93 -3.46 -6.65
C GLN A 6 26.90 -3.77 -7.74
N ARG A 7 26.82 -5.03 -8.19
CA ARG A 7 25.78 -5.50 -9.12
C ARG A 7 24.41 -5.63 -8.46
N LEU A 8 24.36 -5.74 -7.13
CA LEU A 8 23.14 -5.63 -6.35
C LEU A 8 22.82 -4.14 -6.16
N ALA A 9 22.15 -3.57 -7.17
CA ALA A 9 21.76 -2.16 -7.21
C ALA A 9 20.90 -1.74 -6.00
N ASP A 10 20.67 -0.44 -5.83
CA ASP A 10 19.89 0.13 -4.72
C ASP A 10 18.47 -0.42 -4.56
N GLU A 11 17.94 -1.06 -5.62
CA GLU A 11 16.59 -1.63 -5.70
C GLU A 11 16.35 -2.87 -4.82
N THR A 12 17.39 -3.51 -4.27
CA THR A 12 17.24 -4.74 -3.45
C THR A 12 16.61 -4.52 -2.08
N LEU A 13 16.41 -3.27 -1.64
CA LEU A 13 15.74 -3.01 -0.35
C LEU A 13 14.25 -3.39 -0.35
N HIS A 14 13.63 -3.48 -1.53
CA HIS A 14 12.18 -3.71 -1.66
C HIS A 14 11.80 -4.83 -2.65
N VAL A 15 12.78 -5.53 -3.22
CA VAL A 15 12.56 -6.60 -4.20
C VAL A 15 13.30 -7.87 -3.76
N ALA A 16 12.59 -8.99 -3.67
CA ALA A 16 13.18 -10.29 -3.38
C ALA A 16 14.19 -10.66 -4.48
N THR A 17 15.48 -10.74 -4.12
CA THR A 17 16.58 -10.93 -5.07
C THR A 17 17.25 -12.28 -4.86
N ILE A 18 17.42 -13.06 -5.93
CA ILE A 18 18.18 -14.32 -5.93
C ILE A 18 19.46 -14.11 -6.73
N VAL A 19 20.61 -14.44 -6.13
CA VAL A 19 21.92 -14.36 -6.75
C VAL A 19 22.38 -15.77 -7.10
N LEU A 20 22.49 -16.04 -8.40
CA LEU A 20 23.00 -17.32 -8.92
C LEU A 20 24.48 -17.18 -9.24
N VAL A 21 25.32 -18.03 -8.64
CA VAL A 21 26.76 -18.04 -8.85
C VAL A 21 27.21 -19.41 -9.33
N PHE A 22 27.52 -19.52 -10.63
CA PHE A 22 27.98 -20.76 -11.26
C PHE A 22 29.49 -20.98 -11.05
N ARG A 23 29.88 -20.99 -9.77
CA ARG A 23 31.23 -21.36 -9.30
C ARG A 23 31.17 -21.58 -7.80
N ARG A 24 32.07 -22.42 -7.28
CA ARG A 24 32.33 -22.49 -5.83
C ARG A 24 32.76 -21.12 -5.28
N ILE A 25 32.08 -20.67 -4.23
CA ILE A 25 32.49 -19.49 -3.46
C ILE A 25 33.35 -19.94 -2.27
N PRO A 26 34.56 -19.38 -2.09
CA PRO A 26 35.38 -19.69 -0.92
C PRO A 26 34.71 -19.25 0.40
N PRO A 27 34.89 -19.98 1.52
CA PRO A 27 34.31 -19.61 2.81
C PRO A 27 34.66 -18.20 3.28
N ALA A 28 35.89 -17.72 3.02
CA ALA A 28 36.30 -16.35 3.35
C ALA A 28 35.47 -15.31 2.59
N VAL A 29 35.12 -15.59 1.33
CA VAL A 29 34.28 -14.70 0.51
C VAL A 29 32.85 -14.71 1.02
N LEU A 30 32.31 -15.86 1.43
CA LEU A 30 30.99 -15.94 2.05
C LEU A 30 30.91 -15.16 3.37
N ALA A 31 31.95 -15.25 4.21
CA ALA A 31 32.02 -14.50 5.45
C ALA A 31 32.05 -12.98 5.20
N ASP A 32 32.88 -12.53 4.26
CA ASP A 32 32.92 -11.12 3.84
C ASP A 32 31.59 -10.65 3.27
N LEU A 33 30.95 -11.49 2.44
CA LEU A 33 29.65 -11.20 1.85
C LEU A 33 28.58 -11.04 2.94
N GLY A 34 28.58 -11.93 3.94
CA GLY A 34 27.67 -11.87 5.09
C GLY A 34 27.88 -10.66 5.99
N ARG A 35 29.13 -10.18 6.12
CA ARG A 35 29.44 -8.94 6.84
C ARG A 35 28.96 -7.73 6.05
N LEU A 36 29.36 -7.63 4.80
CA LEU A 36 29.04 -6.49 3.93
C LEU A 36 27.54 -6.39 3.64
N SER A 37 26.82 -7.52 3.53
CA SER A 37 25.37 -7.50 3.34
C SER A 37 24.67 -6.88 4.53
N LYS A 38 25.09 -7.20 5.76
CA LYS A 38 24.55 -6.60 6.99
C LYS A 38 24.92 -5.12 7.11
N GLU A 39 26.18 -4.76 6.89
CA GLU A 39 26.65 -3.36 6.94
C GLU A 39 25.92 -2.48 5.91
N ARG A 40 25.71 -2.98 4.69
CA ARG A 40 25.07 -2.25 3.59
C ARG A 40 23.56 -2.52 3.47
N ARG A 41 22.96 -3.24 4.45
CA ARG A 41 21.54 -3.62 4.49
C ARG A 41 21.00 -4.25 3.19
N ARG A 42 21.80 -5.11 2.54
CA ARG A 42 21.46 -5.79 1.28
C ARG A 42 20.80 -7.14 1.53
N ALA A 43 19.55 -7.29 1.08
CA ALA A 43 18.79 -8.54 1.17
C ALA A 43 18.85 -9.33 -0.15
N PHE A 44 19.30 -10.59 -0.09
CA PHE A 44 19.32 -11.52 -1.22
C PHE A 44 19.39 -12.98 -0.76
N LEU A 45 19.11 -13.92 -1.66
CA LEU A 45 19.36 -15.35 -1.46
C LEU A 45 20.43 -15.84 -2.44
N LEU A 46 21.50 -16.40 -1.90
CA LEU A 46 22.62 -16.90 -2.68
C LEU A 46 22.43 -18.38 -3.02
N LEU A 47 22.63 -18.74 -4.28
CA LEU A 47 22.75 -20.13 -4.74
C LEU A 47 24.04 -20.30 -5.52
N ASP A 48 25.00 -21.03 -4.94
CA ASP A 48 26.23 -21.45 -5.60
C ASP A 48 26.24 -22.96 -5.88
N GLU A 49 27.28 -23.47 -6.52
CA GLU A 49 27.41 -24.90 -6.84
C GLU A 49 27.43 -25.80 -5.60
N VAL A 50 28.00 -25.33 -4.49
CA VAL A 50 28.12 -26.11 -3.25
C VAL A 50 26.76 -26.22 -2.56
N ILE A 51 26.04 -25.11 -2.46
CA ILE A 51 24.67 -25.06 -1.96
C ILE A 51 23.79 -25.92 -2.85
N LEU A 52 23.89 -25.80 -4.18
CA LEU A 52 23.09 -26.59 -5.12
C LEU A 52 23.33 -28.11 -4.93
N ALA A 53 24.58 -28.54 -4.81
CA ALA A 53 24.92 -29.94 -4.55
C ALA A 53 24.36 -30.42 -3.20
N TYR A 54 24.48 -29.60 -2.15
CA TYR A 54 23.91 -29.88 -0.83
C TYR A 54 22.38 -30.02 -0.90
N LEU A 55 21.69 -29.15 -1.64
CA LEU A 55 20.24 -29.17 -1.82
C LEU A 55 19.77 -30.39 -2.62
N ALA A 56 20.54 -30.81 -3.63
CA ALA A 56 20.25 -32.00 -4.41
C ALA A 56 20.29 -33.28 -3.56
N ALA A 57 21.15 -33.30 -2.52
CA ALA A 57 21.24 -34.39 -1.56
C ALA A 57 20.15 -34.37 -0.46
N GLN A 58 19.34 -33.30 -0.36
CA GLN A 58 18.30 -33.22 0.66
C GLN A 58 17.09 -34.09 0.32
N ARG A 59 16.68 -34.94 1.28
CA ARG A 59 15.45 -35.76 1.21
C ARG A 59 14.19 -34.97 1.57
N GLY A 60 14.34 -33.88 2.34
CA GLY A 60 13.23 -33.03 2.80
C GLY A 60 12.98 -31.81 1.91
N SER A 61 12.37 -30.77 2.49
CA SER A 61 12.14 -29.50 1.79
C SER A 61 13.47 -28.82 1.43
N ARG A 62 13.79 -28.82 0.13
CA ARG A 62 14.96 -28.12 -0.41
C ARG A 62 14.88 -26.61 -0.16
N LEU A 63 13.68 -26.03 -0.19
CA LEU A 63 13.48 -24.61 0.07
C LEU A 63 13.84 -24.25 1.52
N ALA A 64 13.38 -25.04 2.49
CA ALA A 64 13.72 -24.84 3.90
C ALA A 64 15.23 -25.01 4.13
N ALA A 65 15.82 -26.06 3.58
CA ALA A 65 17.26 -26.30 3.66
C ALA A 65 18.07 -25.16 3.03
N TRP A 66 17.60 -24.60 1.91
CA TRP A 66 18.25 -23.48 1.25
C TRP A 66 18.23 -22.23 2.12
N PHE A 67 17.07 -21.88 2.69
CA PHE A 67 16.98 -20.75 3.62
C PHE A 67 17.90 -20.93 4.82
N SER A 68 17.99 -22.13 5.40
CA SER A 68 18.90 -22.38 6.53
C SER A 68 20.38 -22.12 6.21
N VAL A 69 20.83 -22.39 4.98
CA VAL A 69 22.25 -22.21 4.59
C VAL A 69 22.55 -20.87 3.90
N ALA A 70 21.55 -20.23 3.28
CA ALA A 70 21.74 -18.98 2.55
C ALA A 70 21.45 -17.72 3.40
N LEU A 71 20.49 -17.79 4.33
CA LEU A 71 20.09 -16.64 5.17
C LEU A 71 21.23 -16.04 6.05
N PRO A 72 22.22 -16.81 6.54
CA PRO A 72 23.32 -16.24 7.33
C PRO A 72 24.16 -15.18 6.59
N PHE A 73 24.15 -15.20 5.25
CA PHE A 73 24.98 -14.35 4.39
C PHE A 73 24.24 -13.13 3.82
N THR A 74 22.98 -12.93 4.20
CA THR A 74 22.15 -11.79 3.78
C THR A 74 21.79 -10.90 4.96
N HIS A 75 21.32 -9.69 4.66
CA HIS A 75 20.56 -8.89 5.60
C HIS A 75 19.09 -9.31 5.62
N SER A 76 18.48 -9.34 6.80
CA SER A 76 17.05 -9.54 7.00
C SER A 76 16.61 -8.74 8.23
N GLU A 77 15.68 -7.81 8.05
CA GLU A 77 15.05 -7.07 9.14
C GLU A 77 13.53 -7.32 9.08
N PRO A 78 13.07 -8.45 9.64
CA PRO A 78 11.67 -8.88 9.51
C PRO A 78 10.69 -8.03 10.33
N TYR A 79 11.19 -7.23 11.27
CA TYR A 79 10.39 -6.39 12.16
C TYR A 79 10.86 -4.94 12.04
N ASP A 80 10.47 -4.27 10.97
CA ASP A 80 10.54 -2.82 10.91
C ASP A 80 9.33 -2.23 11.65
N ALA A 81 9.58 -1.39 12.64
CA ALA A 81 8.55 -0.71 13.42
C ALA A 81 7.83 0.40 12.60
N THR A 82 8.28 0.67 11.38
CA THR A 82 7.66 1.63 10.47
C THR A 82 6.32 1.07 9.97
N GLY A 83 5.26 1.33 10.75
CA GLY A 83 3.92 0.85 10.49
C GLY A 83 3.41 1.27 9.12
N GLY A 84 3.24 0.31 8.21
CA GLY A 84 2.46 0.52 7.00
C GLY A 84 2.90 -0.28 5.78
N TYR A 85 4.20 -0.43 5.54
CA TYR A 85 4.69 -1.22 4.40
C TYR A 85 5.08 -2.63 4.85
N VAL A 86 4.15 -3.56 4.71
CA VAL A 86 4.38 -4.98 5.00
C VAL A 86 4.64 -5.71 3.68
N PRO A 87 5.79 -6.39 3.53
CA PRO A 87 6.06 -7.27 2.40
C PRO A 87 4.91 -8.27 2.17
N PRO A 88 4.59 -8.61 0.91
CA PRO A 88 3.47 -9.49 0.60
C PRO A 88 3.56 -10.85 1.29
N GLU A 89 4.78 -11.35 1.53
CA GLU A 89 5.05 -12.61 2.22
C GLU A 89 4.69 -12.56 3.71
N MET A 90 4.70 -11.38 4.32
CA MET A 90 4.36 -11.17 5.73
C MET A 90 2.89 -10.79 5.95
N PHE A 91 2.10 -10.63 4.88
CA PHE A 91 0.67 -10.38 4.96
C PHE A 91 -0.11 -11.69 4.92
N TYR A 92 -0.44 -12.27 6.08
CA TYR A 92 -1.19 -13.52 6.21
C TYR A 92 -2.35 -13.39 7.21
N GLY A 93 -3.30 -14.33 7.13
CA GLY A 93 -4.44 -14.42 8.07
C GLY A 93 -5.50 -13.32 7.93
N ARG A 94 -5.39 -12.44 6.93
CA ARG A 94 -6.27 -11.27 6.71
C ARG A 94 -6.92 -11.23 5.33
N GLU A 95 -7.00 -12.38 4.67
CA GLU A 95 -7.51 -12.46 3.30
C GLU A 95 -9.00 -12.11 3.24
N ALA A 96 -9.80 -12.55 4.22
CA ALA A 96 -11.23 -12.22 4.28
C ALA A 96 -11.46 -10.71 4.44
N GLU A 97 -10.68 -10.04 5.28
CA GLU A 97 -10.73 -8.59 5.46
C GLU A 97 -10.28 -7.86 4.20
N LEU A 98 -9.21 -8.32 3.55
CA LEU A 98 -8.73 -7.76 2.28
C LEU A 98 -9.82 -7.83 1.20
N GLN A 99 -10.46 -8.99 1.04
CA GLN A 99 -11.56 -9.18 0.10
C GLN A 99 -12.76 -8.29 0.45
N SER A 100 -13.14 -8.19 1.72
CA SER A 100 -14.23 -7.30 2.17
C SER A 100 -13.93 -5.82 1.89
N VAL A 101 -12.68 -5.39 2.08
CA VAL A 101 -12.23 -4.03 1.79
C VAL A 101 -12.28 -3.73 0.28
N GLN A 102 -12.02 -4.71 -0.58
CA GLN A 102 -12.05 -4.54 -2.04
C GLN A 102 -13.44 -4.72 -2.66
N ASP A 103 -14.29 -5.56 -2.07
CA ASP A 103 -15.65 -5.79 -2.56
C ASP A 103 -16.46 -4.49 -2.53
N ARG A 104 -17.12 -4.15 -3.64
CA ARG A 104 -18.03 -3.01 -3.76
C ARG A 104 -19.12 -3.02 -2.67
N ARG A 105 -19.50 -4.19 -2.15
CA ARG A 105 -20.53 -4.33 -1.10
C ARG A 105 -19.97 -4.71 0.26
N GLY A 106 -18.65 -4.85 0.40
CA GLY A 106 -18.02 -5.19 1.67
C GLY A 106 -17.93 -4.00 2.63
N CYS A 107 -16.92 -4.02 3.51
CA CYS A 107 -16.83 -3.02 4.58
C CYS A 107 -16.48 -1.61 4.05
N PHE A 108 -16.97 -0.60 4.77
CA PHE A 108 -16.68 0.83 4.55
C PHE A 108 -15.88 1.45 5.70
N PHE A 109 -15.73 0.70 6.80
CA PHE A 109 -15.06 1.15 8.01
C PHE A 109 -14.18 0.02 8.56
N ILE A 110 -12.98 0.38 8.99
CA ILE A 110 -12.02 -0.49 9.66
C ILE A 110 -11.66 0.18 10.98
N TYR A 111 -12.01 -0.46 12.08
CA TYR A 111 -11.69 0.02 13.43
C TYR A 111 -10.85 -1.04 14.16
N GLY A 112 -10.05 -0.57 15.11
CA GLY A 112 -9.21 -1.43 15.93
C GLY A 112 -8.13 -0.64 16.64
N GLY A 113 -7.46 -1.27 17.60
CA GLY A 113 -6.33 -0.70 18.33
C GLY A 113 -5.13 -0.32 17.45
N ARG A 114 -4.18 0.38 18.06
CA ARG A 114 -2.89 0.73 17.43
C ARG A 114 -2.13 -0.56 17.08
N GLN A 115 -1.29 -0.48 16.03
CA GLN A 115 -0.41 -1.58 15.59
C GLN A 115 -1.11 -2.89 15.17
N LEU A 116 -2.43 -2.89 14.99
CA LEU A 116 -3.17 -4.07 14.49
C LEU A 116 -3.12 -4.25 12.97
N GLY A 117 -2.20 -3.56 12.27
CA GLY A 117 -2.00 -3.72 10.83
C GLY A 117 -3.09 -3.12 9.93
N LYS A 118 -3.86 -2.12 10.41
CA LYS A 118 -4.91 -1.44 9.60
C LYS A 118 -4.31 -0.76 8.36
N THR A 119 -3.27 0.04 8.53
CA THR A 119 -2.55 0.69 7.43
C THR A 119 -1.96 -0.33 6.45
N ALA A 120 -1.42 -1.45 6.96
CA ALA A 120 -0.90 -2.52 6.11
C ALA A 120 -2.01 -3.16 5.26
N LEU A 121 -3.18 -3.44 5.84
CA LEU A 121 -4.37 -3.92 5.14
C LEU A 121 -4.82 -2.93 4.05
N LEU A 122 -4.91 -1.64 4.37
CA LEU A 122 -5.31 -0.61 3.40
C LEU A 122 -4.31 -0.49 2.24
N ARG A 123 -3.00 -0.44 2.53
CA ARG A 123 -1.96 -0.36 1.51
C ARG A 123 -1.92 -1.61 0.64
N ARG A 124 -2.12 -2.79 1.23
CA ARG A 124 -2.24 -4.06 0.50
C ARG A 124 -3.44 -4.02 -0.44
N ALA A 125 -4.59 -3.55 0.04
CA ALA A 125 -5.81 -3.43 -0.74
C ALA A 125 -5.65 -2.47 -1.93
N VAL A 126 -5.00 -1.31 -1.75
CA VAL A 126 -4.68 -0.40 -2.86
C VAL A 126 -3.77 -1.08 -3.88
N LYS A 127 -2.69 -1.72 -3.42
CA LYS A 127 -1.72 -2.38 -4.30
C LYS A 127 -2.32 -3.51 -5.14
N THR A 128 -3.24 -4.30 -4.59
CA THR A 128 -3.84 -5.44 -5.31
C THR A 128 -5.11 -5.07 -6.08
N PHE A 129 -5.80 -3.99 -5.71
CA PHE A 129 -6.98 -3.51 -6.45
C PHE A 129 -6.58 -2.67 -7.67
N HIS A 130 -5.55 -1.82 -7.54
CA HIS A 130 -5.15 -0.88 -8.58
C HIS A 130 -4.61 -1.60 -9.81
N ASP A 131 -5.34 -1.49 -10.90
CA ASP A 131 -5.03 -2.07 -12.21
C ASP A 131 -5.69 -1.19 -13.28
N PRO A 132 -5.00 -0.14 -13.76
CA PRO A 132 -5.52 0.75 -14.79
C PRO A 132 -5.91 0.02 -16.09
N ALA A 133 -5.20 -1.05 -16.44
CA ALA A 133 -5.50 -1.85 -17.64
C ALA A 133 -6.86 -2.55 -17.53
N ALA A 134 -7.26 -2.92 -16.31
CA ALA A 134 -8.58 -3.45 -16.01
C ALA A 134 -9.58 -2.40 -15.48
N ASN A 135 -9.33 -1.10 -15.72
CA ASN A 135 -10.20 0.01 -15.30
C ASN A 135 -10.41 0.11 -13.77
N ARG A 136 -9.47 -0.38 -12.96
CA ARG A 136 -9.51 -0.29 -11.49
C ARG A 136 -8.48 0.69 -10.95
N PHE A 137 -8.94 1.67 -10.21
CA PHE A 137 -8.12 2.74 -9.67
C PHE A 137 -8.19 2.69 -8.15
N ALA A 138 -7.07 2.76 -7.44
CA ALA A 138 -7.10 2.86 -5.99
C ALA A 138 -6.11 3.90 -5.48
N ALA A 139 -6.53 4.63 -4.46
CA ALA A 139 -5.75 5.67 -3.82
C ALA A 139 -5.80 5.50 -2.30
N TRP A 140 -4.71 5.86 -1.62
CA TRP A 140 -4.61 5.87 -0.17
C TRP A 140 -4.20 7.26 0.32
N ILE A 141 -4.86 7.72 1.37
CA ILE A 141 -4.62 9.02 2.00
C ILE A 141 -4.50 8.81 3.50
N ASP A 142 -3.38 9.23 4.09
CA ASP A 142 -3.24 9.40 5.53
C ASP A 142 -3.80 10.77 5.94
N LEU A 143 -4.97 10.78 6.56
CA LEU A 143 -5.65 12.03 6.91
C LEU A 143 -4.89 12.81 7.98
N LEU A 144 -4.33 12.13 8.98
CA LEU A 144 -3.54 12.75 10.04
C LEU A 144 -2.21 13.28 9.49
N GLY A 145 -1.52 12.51 8.65
CA GLY A 145 -0.30 12.93 7.97
C GLY A 145 -0.51 14.14 7.06
N GLN A 146 -1.66 14.23 6.40
CA GLN A 146 -2.08 15.40 5.61
C GLN A 146 -2.59 16.57 6.48
N GLY A 147 -2.75 16.37 7.79
CA GLY A 147 -3.23 17.38 8.74
C GLY A 147 -4.73 17.69 8.64
N ILE A 148 -5.52 16.85 7.98
CA ILE A 148 -6.97 17.03 7.83
C ILE A 148 -7.67 16.75 9.17
N GLY A 149 -8.52 17.66 9.64
CA GLY A 149 -9.16 17.52 10.95
C GLY A 149 -8.35 18.12 12.11
N GLU A 150 -7.12 18.58 11.84
CA GLU A 150 -6.22 19.17 12.83
C GLU A 150 -5.72 20.55 12.38
N ARG A 151 -4.80 20.59 11.41
CA ARG A 151 -4.19 21.82 10.89
C ARG A 151 -4.93 22.39 9.68
N ARG A 152 -5.58 21.51 8.92
CA ARG A 152 -6.37 21.79 7.72
C ARG A 152 -7.83 21.44 7.96
N ARG A 153 -8.73 22.14 7.28
CA ARG A 153 -10.17 21.89 7.42
C ARG A 153 -10.57 20.58 6.76
N VAL A 154 -11.62 19.95 7.27
CA VAL A 154 -12.24 18.74 6.70
C VAL A 154 -12.55 18.89 5.21
N SER A 155 -13.04 20.05 4.78
CA SER A 155 -13.38 20.32 3.37
C SER A 155 -12.17 20.32 2.43
N GLU A 156 -10.95 20.50 2.96
CA GLU A 156 -9.72 20.38 2.18
C GLU A 156 -9.38 18.93 1.81
N LEU A 157 -10.09 17.94 2.37
CA LEU A 157 -9.99 16.54 1.94
C LEU A 157 -10.14 16.40 0.43
N TRP A 158 -11.07 17.15 -0.19
CA TRP A 158 -11.31 17.07 -1.63
C TRP A 158 -10.13 17.53 -2.48
N VAL A 159 -9.26 18.39 -1.94
CA VAL A 159 -7.99 18.77 -2.58
C VAL A 159 -7.06 17.56 -2.62
N CYS A 160 -6.88 16.89 -1.47
CA CYS A 160 -6.07 15.67 -1.39
C CYS A 160 -6.63 14.53 -2.25
N ILE A 161 -7.96 14.37 -2.31
CA ILE A 161 -8.60 13.38 -3.19
C ILE A 161 -8.30 13.70 -4.65
N ALA A 162 -8.49 14.94 -5.10
CA ALA A 162 -8.23 15.32 -6.50
C ALA A 162 -6.77 15.07 -6.91
N GLU A 163 -5.82 15.44 -6.05
CA GLU A 163 -4.40 15.21 -6.26
C GLU A 163 -4.09 13.71 -6.37
N LYS A 164 -4.58 12.90 -5.42
CA LYS A 164 -4.34 11.46 -5.42
C LYS A 164 -5.02 10.71 -6.56
N LEU A 165 -6.21 11.13 -6.96
CA LEU A 165 -6.88 10.59 -8.15
C LEU A 165 -6.06 10.87 -9.41
N ARG A 166 -5.51 12.08 -9.55
CA ARG A 166 -4.66 12.43 -10.69
C ARG A 166 -3.37 11.61 -10.72
N GLU A 167 -2.72 11.42 -9.55
CA GLU A 167 -1.51 10.59 -9.43
C GLU A 167 -1.74 9.15 -9.92
N VAL A 168 -2.92 8.57 -9.67
CA VAL A 168 -3.25 7.19 -10.06
C VAL A 168 -3.89 7.09 -11.45
N GLY A 169 -3.87 8.17 -12.24
CA GLY A 169 -4.31 8.19 -13.63
C GLY A 169 -5.81 8.43 -13.84
N VAL A 170 -6.55 8.82 -12.81
CA VAL A 170 -7.94 9.28 -12.94
C VAL A 170 -7.92 10.70 -13.50
N THR A 171 -8.23 10.84 -14.78
CA THR A 171 -8.16 12.10 -15.52
C THR A 171 -9.46 12.35 -16.29
N GLY A 172 -9.79 13.62 -16.50
CA GLY A 172 -11.00 14.06 -17.20
C GLY A 172 -11.29 15.53 -16.94
N GLU A 173 -12.14 16.15 -17.76
CA GLU A 173 -12.44 17.60 -17.70
C GLU A 173 -12.98 18.04 -16.32
N GLY A 174 -13.68 17.16 -15.59
CA GLY A 174 -14.18 17.42 -14.26
C GLY A 174 -13.23 17.10 -13.10
N ILE A 175 -12.06 16.50 -13.34
CA ILE A 175 -11.10 16.15 -12.28
C ILE A 175 -10.18 17.35 -11.98
N ILE A 176 -10.79 18.37 -11.37
CA ILE A 176 -10.13 19.62 -10.99
C ILE A 176 -9.64 19.56 -9.54
N THR A 177 -8.61 20.33 -9.20
CA THR A 177 -8.26 20.58 -7.80
C THR A 177 -9.22 21.63 -7.24
N PRO A 178 -10.04 21.32 -6.22
CA PRO A 178 -10.93 22.29 -5.60
C PRO A 178 -10.15 23.44 -4.96
N SER A 179 -10.78 24.60 -4.89
CA SER A 179 -10.18 25.79 -4.29
C SER A 179 -11.23 26.58 -3.52
N ALA A 180 -10.86 27.07 -2.34
CA ALA A 180 -11.71 27.93 -1.52
C ALA A 180 -12.15 29.21 -2.26
N SER A 181 -11.38 29.64 -3.26
CA SER A 181 -11.67 30.83 -4.08
C SER A 181 -12.79 30.60 -5.11
N LYS A 182 -13.16 29.35 -5.40
CA LYS A 182 -14.18 28.99 -6.40
C LYS A 182 -15.32 28.20 -5.75
N PRO A 183 -16.44 28.86 -5.40
CA PRO A 183 -17.65 28.20 -4.92
C PRO A 183 -18.12 27.14 -5.93
N GLY A 184 -18.49 25.94 -5.46
CA GLY A 184 -18.94 24.83 -6.31
C GLY A 184 -17.81 23.98 -6.95
N SER A 185 -16.55 24.27 -6.66
CA SER A 185 -15.42 23.47 -7.17
C SER A 185 -15.40 22.02 -6.66
N ILE A 186 -15.89 21.79 -5.43
CA ILE A 186 -16.08 20.43 -4.88
C ILE A 186 -17.17 19.68 -5.66
N ASP A 187 -18.31 20.32 -5.94
CA ASP A 187 -19.42 19.68 -6.66
C ASP A 187 -19.01 19.35 -8.11
N THR A 188 -18.17 20.20 -8.71
CA THR A 188 -17.56 19.96 -10.03
C THR A 188 -16.65 18.72 -9.99
N LEU A 189 -15.80 18.58 -8.97
CA LEU A 189 -14.97 17.39 -8.79
C LEU A 189 -15.84 16.13 -8.58
N ILE A 190 -16.87 16.20 -7.75
CA ILE A 190 -17.80 15.08 -7.52
C ILE A 190 -18.47 14.66 -8.83
N ALA A 191 -18.94 15.61 -9.63
CA ALA A 191 -19.51 15.35 -10.96
C ALA A 191 -18.48 14.73 -11.91
N GLY A 192 -17.23 15.21 -11.88
CA GLY A 192 -16.12 14.64 -12.62
C GLY A 192 -15.84 13.19 -12.25
N ILE A 193 -15.79 12.88 -10.95
CA ILE A 193 -15.61 11.51 -10.47
C ILE A 193 -16.77 10.62 -10.92
N ARG A 194 -18.03 11.09 -10.81
CA ARG A 194 -19.21 10.35 -11.26
C ARG A 194 -19.15 10.02 -12.75
N SER A 195 -18.81 11.01 -13.58
CA SER A 195 -18.63 10.83 -15.02
C SER A 195 -17.52 9.80 -15.32
N PHE A 196 -16.39 9.90 -14.61
CA PHE A 196 -15.27 8.99 -14.79
C PHE A 196 -15.64 7.53 -14.49
N VAL A 197 -16.35 7.27 -13.39
CA VAL A 197 -16.82 5.92 -13.00
C VAL A 197 -18.16 5.52 -13.62
N GLY A 198 -18.64 6.27 -14.62
CA GLY A 198 -19.88 6.00 -15.31
C GLY A 198 -19.97 4.55 -15.85
N PRO A 199 -21.18 3.97 -15.92
CA PRO A 199 -21.38 2.57 -16.29
C PRO A 199 -20.75 2.20 -17.64
N GLU A 200 -20.73 3.14 -18.59
CA GLU A 200 -20.21 2.94 -19.94
C GLU A 200 -18.72 2.58 -19.98
N HIS A 201 -17.96 2.95 -18.95
CA HIS A 201 -16.53 2.76 -18.93
C HIS A 201 -16.08 1.57 -18.08
N GLY A 202 -16.99 0.94 -17.33
CA GLY A 202 -16.65 -0.16 -16.42
C GLY A 202 -15.64 0.20 -15.32
N ARG A 203 -15.34 1.49 -15.12
CA ARG A 203 -14.31 1.97 -14.19
C ARG A 203 -14.78 1.88 -12.75
N SER A 204 -13.84 1.60 -11.85
CA SER A 204 -14.07 1.65 -10.41
C SER A 204 -12.92 2.30 -9.68
N ILE A 205 -13.26 3.10 -8.66
CA ILE A 205 -12.31 3.79 -7.79
C ILE A 205 -12.48 3.25 -6.37
N LEU A 206 -11.38 2.87 -5.74
CA LEU A 206 -11.30 2.50 -4.33
C LEU A 206 -10.42 3.50 -3.57
N LEU A 207 -11.03 4.31 -2.72
CA LEU A 207 -10.36 5.31 -1.92
C LEU A 207 -10.22 4.83 -0.47
N MET A 208 -8.99 4.79 0.02
CA MET A 208 -8.68 4.45 1.41
C MET A 208 -8.30 5.70 2.18
N LEU A 209 -9.02 5.99 3.26
CA LEU A 209 -8.78 7.11 4.16
C LEU A 209 -8.32 6.57 5.52
N ASP A 210 -7.03 6.70 5.80
CA ASP A 210 -6.38 6.20 7.03
C ASP A 210 -6.30 7.29 8.10
N GLU A 211 -6.19 6.89 9.36
CA GLU A 211 -6.15 7.77 10.55
C GLU A 211 -7.30 8.81 10.57
N ALA A 212 -8.53 8.36 10.31
CA ALA A 212 -9.73 9.19 10.11
C ALA A 212 -10.35 9.80 11.39
N ASP A 213 -9.77 9.56 12.56
CA ASP A 213 -10.36 9.94 13.85
C ASP A 213 -10.59 11.47 13.95
N ARG A 214 -9.54 12.26 13.67
CA ARG A 214 -9.61 13.73 13.69
C ARG A 214 -10.54 14.31 12.64
N PHE A 215 -10.62 13.65 11.48
CA PHE A 215 -11.54 14.02 10.42
C PHE A 215 -13.00 13.94 10.91
N PHE A 216 -13.40 12.83 11.53
CA PHE A 216 -14.76 12.67 12.06
C PHE A 216 -15.05 13.62 13.22
N GLU A 217 -14.09 13.86 14.11
CA GLU A 217 -14.24 14.81 15.22
C GLU A 217 -14.55 16.23 14.73
N GLN A 218 -13.84 16.70 13.69
CA GLN A 218 -14.05 18.03 13.12
C GLN A 218 -15.29 18.07 12.22
N ASP A 219 -15.56 17.06 11.40
CA ASP A 219 -16.74 17.00 10.50
C ASP A 219 -18.06 17.00 11.30
N ARG A 220 -18.03 16.46 12.53
CA ARG A 220 -19.15 16.56 13.47
C ARG A 220 -19.37 17.97 14.00
N ARG A 221 -18.31 18.78 14.14
CA ARG A 221 -18.34 20.12 14.76
C ARG A 221 -18.58 21.26 13.74
N ASP A 222 -17.98 21.18 12.55
CA ASP A 222 -17.90 22.30 11.59
C ASP A 222 -19.19 22.51 10.76
N GLY A 223 -20.14 21.56 10.74
CA GLY A 223 -21.41 21.76 10.04
C GLY A 223 -22.37 20.58 10.15
N SER A 224 -23.63 20.86 10.50
CA SER A 224 -24.81 19.99 10.35
C SER A 224 -24.54 18.48 10.10
N ASN A 225 -24.15 17.74 11.15
CA ASN A 225 -24.04 16.28 11.14
C ASN A 225 -23.24 15.71 9.95
N PHE A 226 -21.91 15.78 9.99
CA PHE A 226 -21.02 15.02 9.09
C PHE A 226 -21.21 15.37 7.60
N THR A 227 -20.97 16.64 7.26
CA THR A 227 -21.25 17.17 5.92
C THR A 227 -20.38 16.51 4.85
N GLU A 228 -19.07 16.39 5.10
CA GLU A 228 -18.14 15.81 4.13
C GLU A 228 -18.29 14.30 4.02
N THR A 229 -18.52 13.63 5.15
CA THR A 229 -18.86 12.20 5.17
C THR A 229 -20.14 11.91 4.38
N ARG A 230 -21.17 12.77 4.49
CA ARG A 230 -22.42 12.63 3.73
C ARG A 230 -22.17 12.78 2.23
N ARG A 231 -21.38 13.76 1.79
CA ARG A 231 -21.00 13.93 0.37
C ARG A 231 -20.29 12.68 -0.17
N LEU A 232 -19.38 12.10 0.60
CA LEU A 232 -18.71 10.84 0.22
C LEU A 232 -19.69 9.67 0.14
N LYS A 233 -20.62 9.53 1.10
CA LYS A 233 -21.68 8.51 1.07
C LYS A 233 -22.57 8.67 -0.16
N GLU A 234 -23.03 9.88 -0.46
CA GLU A 234 -23.86 10.16 -1.63
C GLU A 234 -23.11 9.85 -2.94
N LEU A 235 -21.81 10.08 -2.99
CA LEU A 235 -20.97 9.69 -4.14
C LEU A 235 -20.88 8.17 -4.29
N VAL A 236 -20.75 7.42 -3.19
CA VAL A 236 -20.80 5.94 -3.22
C VAL A 236 -22.15 5.46 -3.74
N ASP A 237 -23.25 6.00 -3.19
CA ASP A 237 -24.61 5.57 -3.52
C ASP A 237 -24.96 5.90 -4.99
N SER A 238 -24.66 7.13 -5.44
CA SER A 238 -24.97 7.59 -6.80
C SER A 238 -24.14 6.92 -7.90
N THR A 239 -23.02 6.29 -7.56
CA THR A 239 -22.16 5.58 -8.53
C THR A 239 -22.41 4.07 -8.53
N GLU A 240 -23.48 3.60 -7.87
CA GLU A 240 -23.75 2.17 -7.65
C GLU A 240 -22.55 1.44 -7.04
N ARG A 241 -21.83 2.13 -6.13
CA ARG A 241 -20.61 1.65 -5.47
C ARG A 241 -19.43 1.35 -6.42
N ARG A 242 -19.43 1.93 -7.63
CA ARG A 242 -18.24 1.96 -8.49
C ARG A 242 -17.17 2.91 -7.95
N PHE A 243 -17.58 3.99 -7.29
CA PHE A 243 -16.72 4.68 -6.32
C PHE A 243 -16.97 4.09 -4.93
N LYS A 244 -15.92 3.59 -4.28
CA LYS A 244 -15.95 3.09 -2.91
C LYS A 244 -14.95 3.87 -2.08
N VAL A 245 -15.36 4.27 -0.88
CA VAL A 245 -14.47 4.83 0.14
C VAL A 245 -14.45 3.92 1.37
N VAL A 246 -13.29 3.71 1.97
CA VAL A 246 -13.13 2.97 3.22
C VAL A 246 -12.35 3.84 4.20
N PHE A 247 -12.90 4.04 5.39
CA PHE A 247 -12.26 4.77 6.48
C PHE A 247 -11.58 3.79 7.44
N ALA A 248 -10.35 4.09 7.85
CA ALA A 248 -9.69 3.43 8.96
C ALA A 248 -9.39 4.43 10.08
N GLY A 249 -9.67 4.04 11.31
CA GLY A 249 -9.49 4.87 12.50
C GLY A 249 -9.34 4.02 13.74
N LEU A 250 -9.00 4.65 14.86
CA LEU A 250 -9.04 4.01 16.16
C LEU A 250 -10.49 3.92 16.64
N HIS A 251 -10.75 2.95 17.50
CA HIS A 251 -12.01 2.91 18.23
C HIS A 251 -11.80 3.75 19.49
N ASN A 252 -12.29 4.98 19.50
CA ASN A 252 -12.54 5.78 20.71
C ASN A 252 -13.68 6.76 20.44
#